data_AF-A0A2D4JNY5-F1
#
_entry.id   AF-A0A2D4JNY5-F1
#
_cell.length_a   1.000
_cell.length_b   1.000
_cell.length_c   1.000
_cell.angle_alpha   90.00
_cell.angle_beta   90.00
_cell.angle_gamma   90.00
#
_symmetry.space_group_name_H-M   'P 1'
#
loop_
_entity.id
_entity.type
_entity.pdbx_description
1 polymer ?
#
loop_
_entity_poly.entity_id
_entity_poly.type
_entity_poly.pdbx_seq_one_letter_code
_entity_poly.pdbx_strand_id
1 'polypeptide(L)'
;YMGIHLTCSFTMDKMNPAHLLVLAAVCVSLLGASSIPPEPLHLYQLKNMIKCTNTRHWMSFRNYGCYCGYGGSGTPVDELDRCCQVHDKCYDTAKRVHKC
;
A
#
# COMPACT_ATOMS: atom_id res chain seq x y z
N TYR A 1 2.30 0.00 -39.71
CA TYR A 1 3.19 1.04 -40.26
C TYR A 1 2.39 2.31 -40.47
N MET A 2 2.87 3.43 -39.90
CA MET A 2 2.30 4.79 -39.99
C MET A 2 1.18 5.17 -39.01
N GLY A 3 1.46 5.17 -37.69
CA GLY A 3 0.52 5.72 -36.69
C GLY A 3 1.05 5.92 -35.27
N ILE A 4 2.11 5.20 -34.87
CA ILE A 4 2.68 5.24 -33.51
C ILE A 4 4.02 6.00 -33.40
N HIS A 5 4.53 6.57 -34.50
CA HIS A 5 5.80 7.30 -34.51
C HIS A 5 5.66 8.83 -34.41
N LEU A 6 4.45 9.39 -34.46
CA LEU A 6 4.25 10.84 -34.57
C LEU A 6 3.87 11.56 -33.26
N THR A 7 3.65 10.82 -32.16
CA THR A 7 3.39 11.43 -30.84
C THR A 7 4.65 11.63 -29.99
N CYS A 8 5.79 11.01 -30.36
CA CYS A 8 7.06 11.21 -29.66
C CYS A 8 7.91 12.34 -30.25
N SER A 9 7.64 12.77 -31.50
CA SER A 9 8.37 13.85 -32.18
C SER A 9 7.76 15.25 -32.04
N PHE A 10 6.60 15.40 -31.36
CA PHE A 10 5.89 16.68 -31.30
C PHE A 10 6.10 17.53 -30.03
N THR A 11 6.97 17.15 -29.09
CA THR A 11 7.26 18.01 -27.91
C THR A 11 8.71 18.06 -27.42
N MET A 12 9.70 17.45 -28.08
CA MET A 12 11.10 17.63 -27.64
C MET A 12 11.67 19.02 -27.99
N ASP A 13 11.17 19.68 -29.02
CA ASP A 13 11.67 20.99 -29.49
C ASP A 13 11.02 22.22 -28.82
N LYS A 14 10.00 22.03 -27.97
CA LYS A 14 9.30 23.10 -27.23
C LYS A 14 9.26 22.89 -25.71
N MET A 15 10.02 21.94 -25.17
CA MET A 15 10.19 21.85 -23.72
C MET A 15 11.25 22.85 -23.26
N ASN A 16 10.85 23.79 -22.43
CA ASN A 16 11.78 24.63 -21.66
C ASN A 16 12.79 23.70 -20.96
N PRO A 17 14.11 23.97 -20.98
CA PRO A 17 15.09 23.18 -20.25
C PRO A 17 14.71 22.96 -18.78
N ALA A 18 13.97 23.88 -18.14
CA ALA A 18 13.42 23.69 -16.80
C ALA A 18 12.44 22.50 -16.69
N HIS A 19 11.60 22.25 -17.70
CA HIS A 19 10.69 21.10 -17.72
C HIS A 19 11.44 19.77 -17.82
N LEU A 20 12.53 19.73 -18.60
CA LEU A 20 13.37 18.54 -18.71
C LEU A 20 14.05 18.22 -17.38
N LEU A 21 14.53 19.25 -16.68
CA LEU A 21 15.10 19.10 -15.32
C LEU A 21 14.06 18.59 -14.32
N VAL A 22 12.83 19.10 -14.36
CA VAL A 22 11.73 18.63 -13.49
C VAL A 22 11.39 17.17 -13.78
N LEU A 23 11.26 16.79 -15.05
CA LEU A 23 11.00 15.40 -15.43
C LEU A 23 12.12 14.46 -14.98
N ALA A 24 13.39 14.86 -15.20
CA ALA A 24 14.53 14.10 -14.73
C ALA A 24 14.52 13.93 -13.20
N ALA A 25 14.23 14.99 -12.44
CA ALA A 25 14.15 14.95 -10.98
C ALA A 25 13.02 14.04 -10.47
N VAL A 26 11.85 14.06 -11.12
CA VAL A 26 10.72 13.17 -10.80
C VAL A 26 11.09 11.72 -11.08
N CYS A 27 11.69 11.44 -12.24
CA CYS A 27 12.15 10.10 -12.60
C CYS A 27 13.18 9.56 -11.60
N VAL A 28 14.18 10.36 -11.21
CA VAL A 28 15.19 9.98 -10.22
C VAL A 28 14.56 9.70 -8.85
N SER A 29 13.60 10.53 -8.42
CA SER A 29 12.88 10.34 -7.16
C SER A 29 12.06 9.05 -7.13
N LEU A 30 11.33 8.75 -8.22
CA LEU A 30 10.50 7.55 -8.33
C LEU A 30 11.35 6.27 -8.40
N LEU A 31 12.46 6.29 -9.14
CA LEU A 31 13.42 5.20 -9.16
C LEU A 31 13.98 4.93 -7.76
N GLY A 32 14.32 5.99 -7.00
CA GLY A 32 14.75 5.89 -5.61
C GLY A 32 13.71 5.23 -4.72
N ALA A 33 12.45 5.67 -4.79
CA ALA A 33 11.36 5.13 -3.97
C ALA A 33 11.09 3.63 -4.21
N SER A 34 11.24 3.15 -5.44
CA SER A 34 11.04 1.73 -5.78
C SER A 34 12.07 0.77 -5.16
N SER A 35 13.19 1.30 -4.67
CA SER A 35 14.27 0.53 -4.06
C SER A 35 14.20 0.47 -2.53
N ILE A 36 13.25 1.16 -1.91
CA ILE A 36 13.06 1.14 -0.46
C ILE A 36 12.39 -0.19 -0.08
N PRO A 37 13.05 -1.06 0.70
CA PRO A 37 12.42 -2.29 1.16
C PRO A 37 11.19 -1.92 2.02
N PRO A 38 10.06 -2.64 1.89
CA PRO A 38 8.92 -2.40 2.75
C PRO A 38 9.36 -2.59 4.20
N GLU A 39 9.05 -1.60 5.04
CA GLU A 39 9.30 -1.68 6.47
C GLU A 39 8.59 -2.94 7.02
N PRO A 40 9.18 -3.70 7.95
CA PRO A 40 8.62 -4.97 8.40
C PRO A 40 7.24 -4.72 9.03
N LEU A 41 6.18 -5.29 8.43
CA LEU A 41 4.81 -5.14 8.93
C LEU A 41 4.68 -5.78 10.32
N HIS A 42 4.63 -4.92 11.33
CA HIS A 42 4.42 -5.28 12.72
C HIS A 42 3.26 -4.49 13.31
N LEU A 43 2.70 -4.97 14.43
CA LEU A 43 1.49 -4.41 15.06
C LEU A 43 1.53 -2.89 15.29
N TYR A 44 2.71 -2.31 15.51
CA TYR A 44 2.86 -0.86 15.68
C TYR A 44 2.61 -0.07 14.39
N GLN A 45 3.08 -0.56 13.23
CA GLN A 45 2.75 0.06 11.94
C GLN A 45 1.27 -0.05 11.63
N LEU A 46 0.64 -1.20 11.91
CA LEU A 46 -0.82 -1.35 11.76
C LEU A 46 -1.57 -0.32 12.62
N LYS A 47 -1.16 -0.13 13.87
CA LYS A 47 -1.70 0.93 14.74
C LYS A 47 -1.56 2.31 14.13
N ASN A 48 -0.41 2.64 13.54
CA ASN A 48 -0.18 3.94 12.90
C ASN A 48 -1.05 4.12 11.65
N MET A 49 -1.22 3.06 10.85
CA MET A 49 -2.13 3.06 9.70
C MET A 49 -3.57 3.32 10.14
N ILE A 50 -4.06 2.60 11.16
CA ILE A 50 -5.42 2.83 11.71
C ILE A 50 -5.57 4.27 12.19
N LYS A 51 -4.57 4.82 12.90
CA LYS A 51 -4.60 6.22 13.36
C LYS A 51 -4.62 7.21 12.19
N CYS A 52 -3.98 6.89 11.08
CA CYS A 52 -3.89 7.75 9.90
C CYS A 52 -5.19 7.73 9.08
N THR A 53 -5.84 6.58 8.95
CA THR A 53 -6.98 6.39 8.05
C THR A 53 -8.33 6.33 8.76
N ASN A 54 -8.36 6.36 10.09
CA ASN A 54 -9.58 6.23 10.88
C ASN A 54 -9.63 7.25 12.02
N THR A 55 -10.84 7.67 12.38
CA THR A 55 -11.09 8.53 13.54
C THR A 55 -11.17 7.76 14.85
N ARG A 56 -11.41 6.45 14.80
CA ARG A 56 -11.49 5.58 15.98
C ARG A 56 -10.11 5.21 16.48
N HIS A 57 -9.99 5.08 17.80
CA HIS A 57 -8.75 4.62 18.42
C HIS A 57 -8.50 3.14 18.10
N TRP A 58 -7.24 2.76 17.84
CA TRP A 58 -6.86 1.39 17.44
C TRP A 58 -7.35 0.30 18.42
N MET A 59 -7.50 0.63 19.70
CA MET A 59 -8.03 -0.29 20.71
C MET A 59 -9.46 -0.74 20.42
N SER A 60 -10.27 0.06 19.72
CA SER A 60 -11.63 -0.31 19.33
C SER A 60 -11.68 -1.51 18.39
N PHE A 61 -10.56 -1.88 17.77
CA PHE A 61 -10.43 -3.01 16.85
C PHE A 61 -9.76 -4.23 17.50
N ARG A 62 -9.23 -4.12 18.72
CA ARG A 62 -8.37 -5.18 19.29
C ARG A 62 -9.14 -6.43 19.76
N ASN A 63 -10.43 -6.32 20.03
CA ASN A 63 -11.29 -7.41 20.53
C ASN A 63 -12.73 -7.25 20.01
N TYR A 64 -12.89 -6.99 18.72
CA TYR A 64 -14.19 -6.79 18.10
C TYR A 64 -14.62 -8.02 17.31
N GLY A 65 -15.88 -8.44 17.46
CA GLY A 65 -16.41 -9.57 16.71
C GLY A 65 -15.68 -10.89 16.98
N CYS A 66 -15.58 -11.71 15.94
CA CYS A 66 -15.00 -13.05 15.98
C CYS A 66 -13.52 -13.08 15.54
N TYR A 67 -13.06 -12.10 14.76
CA TYR A 67 -11.75 -12.09 14.11
C TYR A 67 -10.89 -10.86 14.44
N CYS A 68 -11.46 -9.72 14.81
CA CYS A 68 -10.61 -8.57 15.14
C CYS A 68 -9.91 -8.75 16.50
N GLY A 69 -8.66 -9.22 16.47
CA GLY A 69 -7.86 -9.44 17.67
C GLY A 69 -6.86 -10.58 17.51
N TYR A 70 -6.64 -11.34 18.59
CA TYR A 70 -5.79 -12.53 18.55
C TYR A 70 -6.62 -13.77 18.25
N GLY A 71 -6.21 -14.56 17.25
CA GLY A 71 -6.90 -15.77 16.84
C GLY A 71 -8.09 -15.46 15.93
N GLY A 72 -9.16 -16.26 16.02
CA GLY A 72 -10.43 -15.99 15.34
C GLY A 72 -11.08 -17.25 14.78
N SER A 73 -12.39 -17.38 14.95
CA SER A 73 -13.15 -18.55 14.48
C SER A 73 -14.65 -18.23 14.38
N GLY A 74 -15.39 -19.00 13.58
CA GLY A 74 -16.82 -18.83 13.40
C GLY A 74 -17.19 -17.96 12.19
N THR A 75 -18.38 -17.35 12.23
CA THR A 75 -18.88 -16.49 11.16
C THR A 75 -18.66 -15.03 11.53
N PRO A 76 -18.06 -14.19 10.67
CA PRO A 76 -17.88 -12.78 10.96
C PRO A 76 -19.21 -12.10 11.30
N VAL A 77 -19.22 -11.29 12.36
CA VAL A 77 -20.46 -10.67 12.85
C VAL A 77 -20.96 -9.54 11.97
N ASP A 78 -20.06 -8.88 11.22
CA ASP A 78 -20.35 -7.81 10.27
C ASP A 78 -19.20 -7.62 9.25
N GLU A 79 -19.28 -6.54 8.47
CA GLU A 79 -18.26 -6.20 7.47
C GLU A 79 -16.89 -5.84 8.07
N LEU A 80 -16.87 -5.21 9.25
CA LEU A 80 -15.61 -4.87 9.92
C LEU A 80 -14.89 -6.15 10.37
N ASP A 81 -15.63 -7.08 10.96
CA ASP A 81 -15.10 -8.37 11.39
C ASP A 81 -14.65 -9.22 10.20
N ARG A 82 -15.32 -9.09 9.04
CA ARG A 82 -14.89 -9.73 7.79
C ARG A 82 -13.56 -9.15 7.29
N CYS A 83 -13.31 -7.85 7.44
CA CYS A 83 -12.00 -7.26 7.14
C CYS A 83 -10.90 -7.84 8.03
N CYS A 84 -11.18 -8.06 9.32
CA CYS A 84 -10.24 -8.70 10.23
C CYS A 84 -9.96 -10.15 9.85
N GLN A 85 -10.98 -10.92 9.44
CA GLN A 85 -10.77 -12.28 8.92
C GLN A 85 -9.84 -12.30 7.70
N VAL A 86 -9.99 -11.34 6.78
CA VAL A 86 -9.10 -11.21 5.61
C VAL A 86 -7.69 -10.84 6.03
N HIS A 87 -7.55 -9.94 7.01
CA HIS A 87 -6.26 -9.55 7.57
C HIS A 87 -5.51 -10.75 8.18
N ASP A 88 -6.19 -11.59 8.95
CA ASP A 88 -5.59 -12.80 9.54
C ASP A 88 -5.10 -13.78 8.48
N LYS A 89 -5.91 -14.01 7.43
CA LYS A 89 -5.53 -14.85 6.28
C LYS A 89 -4.31 -14.29 5.55
N CYS A 90 -4.20 -12.97 5.43
CA CYS A 90 -3.03 -12.32 4.85
C CYS A 90 -1.79 -12.58 5.71
N TYR A 91 -1.91 -12.44 7.03
CA TYR A 91 -0.82 -12.68 7.98
C TYR A 91 -0.36 -14.15 7.96
N ASP A 92 -1.29 -15.10 7.93
CA ASP A 92 -0.99 -16.53 7.83
C ASP A 92 -0.31 -16.87 6.50
N THR A 93 -0.71 -16.20 5.42
CA THR A 93 -0.06 -16.37 4.12
C THR A 93 1.35 -15.80 4.12
N ALA A 94 1.56 -14.63 4.72
CA ALA A 94 2.90 -14.04 4.88
C ALA A 94 3.85 -14.97 5.65
N LYS A 95 3.39 -15.53 6.77
CA LYS A 95 4.15 -16.52 7.55
C LYS A 95 4.45 -17.79 6.76
N ARG A 96 3.47 -18.34 6.04
CA ARG A 96 3.63 -19.61 5.30
C ARG A 96 4.48 -19.47 4.03
N VAL A 97 4.25 -18.43 3.23
CA VAL A 97 4.84 -18.25 1.90
C VAL A 97 6.17 -17.49 2.00
N HIS A 98 6.19 -16.39 2.73
CA HIS A 98 7.34 -15.49 2.80
C HIS A 98 8.22 -15.74 4.02
N LYS A 99 7.79 -16.59 4.97
CA LYS A 99 8.47 -16.84 6.24
C LYS A 99 8.78 -15.55 7.01
N CYS A 100 7.86 -14.59 6.91
CA CYS A 100 7.87 -13.35 7.69
C CYS A 100 7.67 -13.61 9.18
#